data_AF-U4PCJ9-F1
#
_entry.id   AF-U4PCJ9-F1
#
_cell.length_a   1.000
_cell.length_b   1.000
_cell.length_c   1.000
_cell.angle_alpha   90.00
_cell.angle_beta   90.00
_cell.angle_gamma   90.00
#
_symmetry.space_group_name_H-M   'P 1'
#
loop_
_entity.id
_entity.type
_entity.pdbx_description
1 polymer ?
#
loop_
_entity_poly.entity_id
_entity_poly.type
_entity_poly.pdbx_seq_one_letter_code
_entity_poly.pdbx_strand_id
1 'polypeptide(L)'
;MIFVVLSGIFVLIGTSETFNMLLFLLAITRAVIYFWPSNEKKIKTILIHIHKRVHYLYFAFITKTVIFFFVAMYMEWTDTNIWYILPAFVSIQVLLHVLIFVSAILHIPIMISIRKLSYLASAQQNNPQRYILWQIISVLMFKLIALPYIIFGIFDIDYVLEIIPFDCFLLPIIVQISYLGCNRRNVETLLTSFHLKKFIQVLFDRQTAVNPLSTTDQSTRF
;
A
#
# COMPACT_ATOMS: atom_id res chain seq x y z
N MET A 1 5.26 22.89 -14.16
CA MET A 1 5.90 21.66 -13.64
C MET A 1 5.74 21.53 -12.12
N ILE A 2 6.18 22.51 -11.32
CA ILE A 2 6.12 22.47 -9.85
C ILE A 2 4.69 22.23 -9.30
N PHE A 3 3.69 22.98 -9.79
CA PHE A 3 2.29 22.79 -9.37
C PHE A 3 1.75 21.38 -9.62
N VAL A 4 2.15 20.75 -10.73
CA VAL A 4 1.72 19.38 -11.06
C VAL A 4 2.34 18.37 -10.10
N VAL A 5 3.63 18.55 -9.76
CA VAL A 5 4.33 17.70 -8.80
C VAL A 5 3.70 17.82 -7.41
N LEU A 6 3.46 19.05 -6.93
CA LEU A 6 2.81 19.30 -5.65
C LEU A 6 1.42 18.69 -5.57
N SER A 7 0.60 18.85 -6.62
CA SER A 7 -0.71 18.21 -6.70
C SER A 7 -0.62 16.69 -6.62
N GLY A 8 0.38 16.09 -7.29
CA GLY A 8 0.62 14.65 -7.22
C GLY A 8 0.95 14.17 -5.81
N ILE A 9 1.80 14.91 -5.08
CA ILE A 9 2.19 14.60 -3.71
C ILE A 9 0.96 14.62 -2.78
N PHE A 10 0.09 15.64 -2.87
CA PHE A 10 -1.10 15.70 -2.02
C PHE A 10 -2.06 14.52 -2.24
N VAL A 11 -2.22 14.09 -3.49
CA VAL A 11 -3.03 12.91 -3.82
C VAL A 11 -2.39 11.64 -3.26
N LEU A 12 -1.06 11.47 -3.37
CA LEU A 12 -0.36 10.32 -2.81
C LEU A 12 -0.48 10.24 -1.28
N ILE A 13 -0.39 11.38 -0.59
CA ILE A 13 -0.56 11.45 0.87
C ILE A 13 -1.99 11.09 1.25
N GLY A 14 -2.99 11.73 0.64
CA GLY A 14 -4.40 11.46 0.96
C GLY A 14 -4.81 10.01 0.64
N THR A 15 -4.25 9.42 -0.41
CA THR A 15 -4.52 8.03 -0.78
C THR A 15 -3.88 7.03 0.19
N SER A 16 -2.67 7.28 0.69
CA SER A 16 -2.02 6.42 1.70
C SER A 16 -2.74 6.47 3.05
N GLU A 17 -3.17 7.65 3.50
CA GLU A 17 -3.99 7.81 4.71
C GLU A 17 -5.34 7.09 4.58
N THR A 18 -6.03 7.26 3.45
CA THR A 18 -7.31 6.58 3.18
C THR A 18 -7.13 5.07 3.17
N PHE A 19 -6.05 4.57 2.57
CA PHE A 19 -5.75 3.15 2.54
C PHE A 19 -5.58 2.56 3.95
N ASN A 20 -4.85 3.24 4.83
CA ASN A 20 -4.66 2.82 6.22
C ASN A 20 -6.00 2.74 6.97
N MET A 21 -6.89 3.73 6.77
CA MET A 21 -8.24 3.71 7.35
C MET A 21 -9.10 2.57 6.80
N LEU A 22 -9.01 2.27 5.51
CA LEU A 22 -9.74 1.16 4.89
C LEU A 22 -9.27 -0.20 5.41
N LEU A 23 -7.98 -0.38 5.66
CA LEU A 23 -7.44 -1.59 6.29
C LEU A 23 -7.98 -1.77 7.71
N PHE A 24 -8.04 -0.69 8.49
CA PHE A 24 -8.64 -0.74 9.83
C PHE A 24 -10.13 -1.07 9.78
N LEU A 25 -10.89 -0.46 8.89
CA LEU A 25 -12.31 -0.77 8.71
C LEU A 25 -12.52 -2.23 8.28
N LEU A 26 -11.69 -2.73 7.36
CA LEU A 26 -11.71 -4.13 6.96
C LEU A 26 -11.46 -5.04 8.17
N ALA A 27 -10.52 -4.70 9.05
CA ALA A 27 -10.27 -5.44 10.30
C ALA A 27 -11.52 -5.54 11.17
N ILE A 28 -12.19 -4.41 11.41
CA ILE A 28 -13.41 -4.35 12.21
C ILE A 28 -14.49 -5.24 11.60
N THR A 29 -14.76 -5.08 10.29
CA THR A 29 -15.85 -5.86 9.65
C THR A 29 -15.59 -7.36 9.75
N ARG A 30 -14.34 -7.78 9.60
CA ARG A 30 -13.95 -9.18 9.72
C ARG A 30 -14.04 -9.67 11.18
N ALA A 31 -13.62 -8.86 12.15
CA ALA A 31 -13.71 -9.20 13.57
C ALA A 31 -15.16 -9.36 14.02
N VAL A 32 -16.03 -8.45 13.59
CA VAL A 32 -17.48 -8.52 13.90
C VAL A 32 -18.10 -9.79 13.30
N ILE A 33 -17.76 -10.15 12.06
CA ILE A 33 -18.25 -11.39 11.44
C ILE A 33 -17.75 -12.63 12.19
N TYR A 34 -16.52 -12.60 12.71
CA TYR A 34 -15.95 -13.71 13.47
C TYR A 34 -16.67 -13.93 14.82
N PHE A 35 -16.93 -12.86 15.58
CA PHE A 35 -17.61 -12.97 16.88
C PHE A 35 -19.13 -13.15 16.73
N TRP A 36 -19.75 -12.57 15.69
CA TRP A 36 -21.19 -12.66 15.42
C TRP A 36 -21.49 -13.04 13.97
N PRO A 37 -21.36 -14.33 13.61
CA PRO A 37 -21.63 -14.80 12.24
C PRO A 37 -23.07 -14.55 11.79
N SER A 38 -24.03 -14.43 12.71
CA SER A 38 -25.43 -14.09 12.40
C SER A 38 -25.58 -12.72 11.72
N ASN A 39 -24.63 -11.80 11.91
CA ASN A 39 -24.66 -10.46 11.33
C ASN A 39 -24.03 -10.37 9.93
N GLU A 40 -23.50 -11.47 9.38
CA GLU A 40 -22.73 -11.47 8.12
C GLU A 40 -23.47 -10.78 6.96
N LYS A 41 -24.76 -11.06 6.77
CA LYS A 41 -25.58 -10.45 5.70
C LYS A 41 -25.72 -8.93 5.87
N LYS A 42 -25.92 -8.47 7.10
CA LYS A 42 -26.02 -7.03 7.43
C LYS A 42 -24.69 -6.33 7.20
N ILE A 43 -23.59 -6.91 7.69
CA ILE A 43 -22.24 -6.36 7.52
C ILE A 43 -21.84 -6.28 6.05
N LYS A 44 -22.13 -7.31 5.23
CA LYS A 44 -21.89 -7.26 3.78
C LYS A 44 -22.65 -6.12 3.10
N THR A 45 -23.90 -5.89 3.49
CA THR A 45 -24.71 -4.78 2.96
C THR A 45 -24.11 -3.42 3.32
N ILE A 46 -23.67 -3.26 4.58
CA ILE A 46 -22.98 -2.04 5.04
C ILE A 46 -21.68 -1.83 4.26
N LEU A 47 -20.88 -2.88 4.07
CA LEU A 47 -19.61 -2.80 3.35
C LEU A 47 -19.79 -2.35 1.89
N ILE A 48 -20.82 -2.85 1.21
CA ILE A 48 -21.16 -2.41 -0.16
C ILE A 48 -21.52 -0.91 -0.17
N HIS A 49 -22.29 -0.44 0.82
CA HIS A 49 -22.64 0.97 0.94
C HIS A 49 -21.41 1.86 1.20
N ILE A 50 -20.51 1.43 2.09
CA ILE A 50 -19.26 2.16 2.36
C ILE A 50 -18.38 2.18 1.12
N HIS A 51 -18.21 1.05 0.42
CA HIS A 51 -17.42 0.98 -0.80
C HIS A 51 -17.94 1.93 -1.88
N LYS A 52 -19.26 2.00 -2.08
CA LYS A 52 -19.90 2.93 -3.03
C LYS A 52 -19.60 4.40 -2.70
N ARG A 53 -19.38 4.72 -1.41
CA ARG A 53 -19.14 6.07 -0.90
C ARG A 53 -17.66 6.33 -0.55
N VAL A 54 -16.75 5.44 -0.93
CA VAL A 54 -15.33 5.54 -0.55
C VAL A 54 -14.66 6.82 -1.07
N HIS A 55 -15.14 7.35 -2.20
CA HIS A 55 -14.61 8.59 -2.78
C HIS A 55 -14.73 9.80 -1.83
N TYR A 56 -15.73 9.85 -0.95
CA TYR A 56 -15.83 10.92 0.06
C TYR A 56 -14.69 10.85 1.09
N LEU A 57 -14.24 9.64 1.46
CA LEU A 57 -13.09 9.49 2.34
C LEU A 57 -11.81 9.99 1.67
N TYR A 58 -11.58 9.59 0.41
CA TYR A 58 -10.45 10.11 -0.37
C TYR A 58 -10.47 11.64 -0.46
N PHE A 59 -11.63 12.21 -0.78
CA PHE A 59 -11.78 13.66 -0.87
C PHE A 59 -11.51 14.35 0.48
N ALA A 60 -11.99 13.79 1.60
CA ALA A 60 -11.78 14.35 2.93
C ALA A 60 -10.29 14.38 3.31
N PHE A 61 -9.54 13.29 3.11
CA PHE A 61 -8.13 13.23 3.44
C PHE A 61 -7.26 14.10 2.53
N ILE A 62 -7.55 14.15 1.22
CA ILE A 62 -6.85 15.06 0.30
C ILE A 62 -7.11 16.51 0.70
N THR A 63 -8.36 16.87 0.99
CA THR A 63 -8.74 18.24 1.39
C THR A 63 -8.09 18.64 2.70
N LYS A 64 -8.01 17.74 3.70
CA LYS A 64 -7.24 17.96 4.94
C LYS A 64 -5.81 18.39 4.65
N THR A 65 -5.11 17.64 3.81
CA THR A 65 -3.69 17.89 3.50
C THR A 65 -3.50 19.21 2.75
N VAL A 66 -4.40 19.53 1.81
CA VAL A 66 -4.38 20.81 1.09
C VAL A 66 -4.63 21.99 2.04
N ILE A 67 -5.64 21.91 2.91
CA ILE A 67 -5.94 22.96 3.90
C ILE A 67 -4.73 23.18 4.81
N PHE A 68 -4.14 22.11 5.35
CA PHE A 68 -2.98 22.21 6.22
C PHE A 68 -1.81 22.91 5.53
N PHE A 69 -1.53 22.58 4.27
CA PHE A 69 -0.47 23.23 3.48
C PHE A 69 -0.71 24.74 3.33
N PHE A 70 -1.93 25.15 2.97
CA PHE A 70 -2.25 26.59 2.83
C PHE A 70 -2.21 27.33 4.16
N VAL A 71 -2.67 26.71 5.25
CA VAL A 71 -2.58 27.31 6.60
C VAL A 71 -1.12 27.44 7.04
N ALA A 72 -0.27 26.44 6.78
CA ALA A 72 1.16 26.52 7.08
C ALA A 72 1.84 27.68 6.32
N MET A 73 1.56 27.80 5.01
CA MET A 73 2.09 28.90 4.18
C MET A 73 1.59 30.28 4.67
N TYR A 74 0.32 30.37 5.06
CA TYR A 74 -0.24 31.61 5.62
C TYR A 74 0.44 31.98 6.94
N MET A 75 0.65 31.02 7.83
CA MET A 75 1.26 31.26 9.14
C MET A 75 2.73 31.69 9.03
N GLU A 76 3.48 31.11 8.07
CA GLU A 76 4.84 31.53 7.73
C GLU A 76 4.85 32.96 7.19
N TRP A 77 3.87 33.34 6.36
CA TRP A 77 3.76 34.71 5.84
C TRP A 77 3.42 35.74 6.93
N THR A 78 2.63 35.37 7.94
CA THR A 78 2.25 36.27 9.05
C THR A 78 3.20 36.23 10.24
N ASP A 79 4.36 35.56 10.14
CA ASP A 79 5.33 35.34 11.24
C ASP A 79 4.69 34.76 12.51
N THR A 80 3.55 34.08 12.34
CA THR A 80 2.81 33.42 13.42
C THR A 80 3.33 32.02 13.62
N ASN A 81 3.39 31.60 14.88
CA ASN A 81 4.12 30.39 15.22
C ASN A 81 3.40 29.11 14.73
N ILE A 82 4.02 28.34 13.83
CA ILE A 82 3.44 27.10 13.27
C ILE A 82 3.17 26.03 14.34
N TRP A 83 3.83 26.15 15.50
CA TRP A 83 3.67 25.26 16.66
C TRP A 83 2.24 25.17 17.21
N TYR A 84 1.33 26.09 16.86
CA TYR A 84 -0.08 25.99 17.26
C TYR A 84 -0.90 24.98 16.45
N ILE A 85 -0.61 24.83 15.15
CA ILE A 85 -1.38 23.96 14.24
C ILE A 85 -0.73 22.59 14.06
N LEU A 86 0.60 22.53 14.18
CA LEU A 86 1.39 21.32 13.95
C LEU A 86 0.98 20.15 14.86
N PRO A 87 0.74 20.32 16.17
CA PRO A 87 0.34 19.21 17.05
C PRO A 87 -1.01 18.59 16.65
N ALA A 88 -1.95 19.42 16.17
CA ALA A 88 -3.25 18.92 15.69
C ALA A 88 -3.10 18.06 14.43
N PHE A 89 -2.21 18.44 13.51
CA PHE A 89 -1.92 17.65 12.32
C PHE A 89 -1.16 16.35 12.66
N VAL A 90 -0.11 16.44 13.46
CA VAL A 90 0.70 15.28 13.88
C VAL A 90 -0.14 14.29 14.68
N SER A 91 -1.02 14.75 15.58
CA SER A 91 -1.88 13.85 16.37
C SER A 91 -2.85 13.03 15.52
N ILE A 92 -3.44 13.62 14.46
CA ILE A 92 -4.28 12.87 13.50
C ILE A 92 -3.44 11.79 12.79
N GLN A 93 -2.20 12.13 12.41
CA GLN A 93 -1.31 11.18 11.73
C GLN A 93 -0.89 10.03 12.64
N VAL A 94 -0.54 10.33 13.89
CA VAL A 94 -0.22 9.33 14.92
C VAL A 94 -1.43 8.43 15.18
N LEU A 95 -2.65 9.00 15.26
CA LEU A 95 -3.87 8.22 15.42
C LEU A 95 -4.05 7.20 14.29
N LEU A 96 -3.88 7.61 13.03
CA LEU A 96 -3.98 6.69 11.88
C LEU A 96 -2.95 5.56 11.96
N HIS A 97 -1.74 5.85 12.43
CA HIS A 97 -0.70 4.85 12.66
C HIS A 97 -1.06 3.89 13.79
N VAL A 98 -1.56 4.39 14.92
CA VAL A 98 -2.02 3.53 16.03
C VAL A 98 -3.15 2.60 15.55
N LEU A 99 -4.11 3.13 14.76
CA LEU A 99 -5.19 2.32 14.20
C LEU A 99 -4.69 1.17 13.32
N ILE A 100 -3.57 1.32 12.62
CA ILE A 100 -3.03 0.22 11.80
C ILE A 100 -2.46 -0.92 12.66
N PHE A 101 -1.82 -0.60 13.78
CA PHE A 101 -1.36 -1.62 14.73
C PHE A 101 -2.54 -2.31 15.41
N VAL A 102 -3.57 -1.55 15.78
CA VAL A 102 -4.83 -2.12 16.28
C VAL A 102 -5.45 -3.05 15.22
N SER A 103 -5.46 -2.63 13.95
CA SER A 103 -5.99 -3.44 12.85
C SER A 103 -5.31 -4.79 12.72
N ALA A 104 -4.00 -4.86 12.96
CA ALA A 104 -3.24 -6.09 12.91
C ALA A 104 -3.67 -7.08 13.99
N ILE A 105 -3.84 -6.59 15.23
CA ILE A 105 -4.31 -7.42 16.35
C ILE A 105 -5.70 -7.97 16.05
N LEU A 106 -6.61 -7.14 15.56
CA LEU A 106 -7.97 -7.57 15.20
C LEU A 106 -7.99 -8.67 14.13
N HIS A 107 -7.01 -8.71 13.23
CA HIS A 107 -6.94 -9.71 12.17
C HIS A 107 -6.36 -11.06 12.62
N ILE A 108 -5.61 -11.14 13.72
CA ILE A 108 -4.95 -12.39 14.17
C ILE A 108 -5.96 -13.52 14.46
N PRO A 109 -7.03 -13.32 15.27
CA PRO A 109 -8.01 -14.38 15.57
C PRO A 109 -8.69 -14.93 14.31
N ILE A 110 -8.89 -14.05 13.33
CA ILE A 110 -9.58 -14.33 12.08
C ILE A 110 -8.66 -15.10 11.12
N MET A 111 -7.38 -14.77 11.07
CA MET A 111 -6.41 -15.56 10.32
C MET A 111 -6.33 -16.99 10.84
N ILE A 112 -6.42 -17.17 12.16
CA ILE A 112 -6.43 -18.51 12.78
C ILE A 112 -7.71 -19.27 12.39
N SER A 113 -8.88 -18.62 12.41
CA SER A 113 -10.15 -19.25 12.04
C SER A 113 -10.23 -19.59 10.54
N ILE A 114 -9.72 -18.70 9.68
CA ILE A 114 -9.66 -18.92 8.22
C ILE A 114 -8.69 -20.06 7.88
N ARG A 115 -7.53 -20.14 8.54
CA ARG A 115 -6.59 -21.26 8.35
C ARG A 115 -7.23 -22.60 8.73
N LYS A 116 -8.01 -22.64 9.82
CA LYS A 116 -8.78 -23.84 10.21
C LYS A 116 -9.85 -24.24 9.19
N LEU A 117 -10.35 -23.32 8.36
CA LEU A 117 -11.33 -23.59 7.30
C LEU A 117 -10.68 -23.78 5.92
N SER A 118 -9.35 -23.61 5.80
CA SER A 118 -8.64 -23.67 4.51
C SER A 118 -8.52 -25.06 3.89
N TYR A 119 -8.88 -26.12 4.64
CA TYR A 119 -8.95 -27.49 4.11
C TYR A 119 -10.12 -27.70 3.13
N LEU A 120 -11.12 -26.81 3.14
CA LEU A 120 -12.23 -26.84 2.20
C LEU A 120 -11.74 -26.44 0.80
N ALA A 121 -12.04 -27.25 -0.22
CA ALA A 121 -11.64 -27.02 -1.60
C ALA A 121 -12.08 -25.63 -2.13
N SER A 122 -13.23 -25.13 -1.68
CA SER A 122 -13.73 -23.77 -1.99
C SER A 122 -12.89 -22.65 -1.36
N ALA A 123 -12.22 -22.90 -0.25
CA ALA A 123 -11.27 -21.98 0.38
C ALA A 123 -9.88 -22.02 -0.30
N GLN A 124 -9.46 -23.17 -0.83
CA GLN A 124 -8.24 -23.29 -1.64
C GLN A 124 -8.35 -22.56 -2.99
N GLN A 125 -9.54 -22.52 -3.60
CA GLN A 125 -9.81 -21.81 -4.86
C GLN A 125 -9.97 -20.29 -4.68
N ASN A 126 -10.29 -19.82 -3.46
CA ASN A 126 -10.62 -18.42 -3.18
C ASN A 126 -9.36 -17.54 -2.98
N ASN A 127 -8.94 -16.87 -4.05
CA ASN A 127 -7.89 -15.85 -4.08
C ASN A 127 -8.03 -14.65 -3.09
N PRO A 128 -9.23 -14.13 -2.73
CA PRO A 128 -9.30 -12.90 -1.92
C PRO A 128 -8.82 -13.08 -0.47
N GLN A 129 -8.94 -14.27 0.11
CA GLN A 129 -8.48 -14.53 1.48
C GLN A 129 -6.94 -14.53 1.57
N ARG A 130 -6.26 -15.09 0.57
CA ARG A 130 -4.79 -15.06 0.48
C ARG A 130 -4.27 -13.63 0.30
N TYR A 131 -4.98 -12.82 -0.49
CA TYR A 131 -4.64 -11.41 -0.69
C TYR A 131 -4.67 -10.61 0.58
N ILE A 132 -5.75 -10.72 1.34
CA ILE A 132 -5.88 -10.02 2.62
C ILE A 132 -4.77 -10.46 3.59
N LEU A 133 -4.44 -11.75 3.64
CA LEU A 133 -3.38 -12.25 4.53
C LEU A 133 -2.00 -11.71 4.15
N TRP A 134 -1.61 -11.79 2.88
CA TRP A 134 -0.33 -11.24 2.42
C TRP A 134 -0.27 -9.73 2.60
N GLN A 135 -1.38 -9.03 2.34
CA GLN A 135 -1.51 -7.60 2.57
C GLN A 135 -1.24 -7.23 4.02
N ILE A 136 -1.84 -7.92 4.98
CA ILE A 136 -1.64 -7.61 6.41
C ILE A 136 -0.20 -7.91 6.83
N ILE A 137 0.38 -9.03 6.39
CA ILE A 137 1.77 -9.39 6.70
C ILE A 137 2.71 -8.31 6.16
N SER A 138 2.55 -7.90 4.90
CA SER A 138 3.37 -6.86 4.29
C SER A 138 3.20 -5.53 5.01
N VAL A 139 1.97 -5.08 5.26
CA VAL A 139 1.69 -3.83 5.99
C VAL A 139 2.37 -3.84 7.34
N LEU A 140 2.23 -4.92 8.11
CA LEU A 140 2.85 -5.04 9.44
C LEU A 140 4.37 -4.98 9.39
N MET A 141 5.00 -5.71 8.46
CA MET A 141 6.44 -5.72 8.33
C MET A 141 6.99 -4.32 8.04
N PHE A 142 6.38 -3.59 7.10
CA PHE A 142 6.83 -2.24 6.77
C PHE A 142 6.49 -1.21 7.84
N LYS A 143 5.32 -1.32 8.50
CA LYS A 143 4.90 -0.38 9.55
C LYS A 143 5.65 -0.58 10.87
N LEU A 144 6.18 -1.77 11.17
CA LEU A 144 7.05 -1.99 12.34
C LEU A 144 8.35 -1.18 12.25
N ILE A 145 8.87 -0.96 11.05
CA ILE A 145 10.08 -0.14 10.83
C ILE A 145 9.81 1.33 11.16
N ALA A 146 8.58 1.81 10.95
CA ALA A 146 8.16 3.17 11.28
C ALA A 146 7.87 3.39 12.78
N LEU A 147 7.82 2.33 13.59
CA LEU A 147 7.40 2.39 15.00
C LEU A 147 8.35 3.21 15.90
N PRO A 148 9.68 3.10 15.80
CA PRO A 148 10.59 3.94 16.58
C PRO A 148 10.36 5.43 16.30
N TYR A 149 10.17 5.80 15.03
CA TYR A 149 9.93 7.17 14.62
C TYR A 149 8.60 7.73 15.13
N ILE A 150 7.55 6.90 15.25
CA ILE A 150 6.27 7.30 15.86
C ILE A 150 6.44 7.64 17.35
N ILE A 151 7.28 6.89 18.08
CA ILE A 151 7.51 7.11 19.51
C ILE A 151 8.30 8.41 19.74
N PHE A 152 9.33 8.67 18.95
CA PHE A 152 10.17 9.85 19.10
C PHE A 152 9.60 11.11 18.42
N GLY A 153 8.80 10.95 17.37
CA GLY A 153 8.34 12.04 16.50
C GLY A 153 7.10 12.82 16.95
N ILE A 154 6.56 12.56 18.15
CA ILE A 154 5.34 13.22 18.66
C ILE A 154 5.52 14.75 18.79
N PHE A 155 6.77 15.23 18.92
CA PHE A 155 7.09 16.64 19.14
C PHE A 155 7.94 17.28 18.04
N ASP A 156 8.22 16.55 16.95
CA ASP A 156 9.20 17.00 15.95
C ASP A 156 8.58 17.16 14.55
N ILE A 157 8.92 18.26 13.87
CA ILE A 157 8.57 18.50 12.47
C ILE A 157 9.24 17.47 11.55
N ASP A 158 10.42 16.98 11.93
CA ASP A 158 11.18 16.00 11.15
C ASP A 158 10.37 14.71 10.93
N TYR A 159 9.49 14.35 11.88
CA TYR A 159 8.54 13.25 11.74
C TYR A 159 7.64 13.40 10.49
N VAL A 160 7.15 14.61 10.23
CA VAL A 160 6.26 14.91 9.09
C VAL A 160 7.02 14.81 7.77
N LEU A 161 8.27 15.27 7.73
CA LEU A 161 9.09 15.32 6.52
C LEU A 161 9.65 13.95 6.12
N GLU A 162 9.87 13.04 7.08
CA GLU A 162 10.45 11.73 6.79
C GLU A 162 9.40 10.62 6.64
N ILE A 163 8.42 10.54 7.54
CA ILE A 163 7.50 9.39 7.60
C ILE A 163 6.40 9.47 6.55
N ILE A 164 5.89 10.66 6.25
CA ILE A 164 4.80 10.81 5.28
C ILE A 164 5.24 10.43 3.86
N PRO A 165 6.40 10.90 3.34
CA PRO A 165 6.87 10.44 2.04
C PRO A 165 7.17 8.95 2.03
N PHE A 166 7.77 8.42 3.10
CA PHE A 166 8.05 6.99 3.23
C PHE A 166 6.78 6.15 3.09
N ASP A 167 5.69 6.55 3.75
CA ASP A 167 4.38 5.90 3.63
C ASP A 167 3.81 5.92 2.21
N CYS A 168 3.99 7.04 1.50
CA CYS A 168 3.54 7.17 0.11
C CYS A 168 4.28 6.21 -0.82
N PHE A 169 5.58 5.98 -0.61
CA PHE A 169 6.38 5.01 -1.37
C PHE A 169 6.09 3.57 -0.96
N LEU A 170 5.85 3.32 0.32
CA LEU A 170 5.55 1.99 0.81
C LEU A 170 4.22 1.46 0.29
N LEU A 171 3.19 2.29 0.17
CA LEU A 171 1.87 1.86 -0.27
C LEU A 171 1.88 1.01 -1.58
N PRO A 172 2.42 1.49 -2.71
CA PRO A 172 2.48 0.70 -3.94
C PRO A 172 3.34 -0.56 -3.77
N ILE A 173 4.44 -0.49 -3.00
CA ILE A 173 5.29 -1.66 -2.72
C ILE A 173 4.50 -2.74 -1.98
N ILE A 174 3.75 -2.37 -0.94
CA ILE A 174 2.92 -3.29 -0.17
C ILE A 174 1.87 -3.93 -1.09
N VAL A 175 1.17 -3.16 -1.92
CA VAL A 175 0.17 -3.70 -2.86
C VAL A 175 0.80 -4.70 -3.83
N GLN A 176 1.98 -4.40 -4.38
CA GLN A 176 2.67 -5.30 -5.32
C GLN A 176 3.15 -6.58 -4.65
N ILE A 177 3.76 -6.49 -3.46
CA ILE A 177 4.18 -7.67 -2.69
C ILE A 177 2.98 -8.55 -2.34
N SER A 178 1.85 -7.92 -1.98
CA SER A 178 0.61 -8.63 -1.65
C SER A 178 0.06 -9.38 -2.85
N TYR A 179 0.07 -8.74 -4.02
CA TYR A 179 -0.32 -9.35 -5.28
C TYR A 179 0.60 -10.52 -5.67
N LEU A 180 1.92 -10.33 -5.60
CA LEU A 180 2.91 -11.37 -5.91
C LEU A 180 2.81 -12.56 -4.96
N GLY A 181 2.64 -12.31 -3.65
CA GLY A 181 2.44 -13.35 -2.65
C GLY A 181 1.20 -14.21 -2.91
N CYS A 182 0.15 -13.60 -3.48
CA CYS A 182 -1.06 -14.33 -3.87
C CYS A 182 -0.88 -15.13 -5.14
N ASN A 183 -0.15 -14.57 -6.10
CA ASN A 183 0.08 -15.18 -7.39
C ASN A 183 1.37 -16.00 -7.42
N ARG A 184 1.66 -16.71 -6.31
CA ARG A 184 2.90 -17.45 -6.10
C ARG A 184 3.26 -18.38 -7.26
N ARG A 185 2.29 -19.05 -7.87
CA ARG A 185 2.53 -19.93 -9.04
C ARG A 185 3.03 -19.15 -10.26
N ASN A 186 2.47 -17.96 -10.52
CA ASN A 186 2.95 -17.10 -11.59
C ASN A 186 4.32 -16.50 -11.25
N VAL A 187 4.59 -16.21 -9.98
CA VAL A 187 5.91 -15.76 -9.52
C VAL A 187 6.96 -16.87 -9.69
N GLU A 188 6.66 -18.10 -9.30
CA GLU A 188 7.53 -19.27 -9.51
C GLU A 188 7.79 -19.50 -11.00
N THR A 189 6.76 -19.39 -11.84
CA THR A 189 6.90 -19.49 -13.32
C THR A 189 7.76 -18.34 -13.87
N LEU A 190 7.53 -17.11 -13.39
CA LEU A 190 8.30 -15.94 -13.81
C LEU A 190 9.76 -16.09 -13.39
N LEU A 191 10.05 -16.42 -12.13
CA LEU A 191 11.42 -16.61 -11.63
C LEU A 191 12.16 -17.77 -12.31
N THR A 192 11.47 -18.87 -12.63
CA THR A 192 12.07 -20.00 -13.36
C THR A 192 12.32 -19.67 -14.84
N SER A 193 11.48 -18.84 -15.45
CA SER A 193 11.69 -18.34 -16.82
C SER A 193 12.65 -17.14 -16.91
N PHE A 194 12.91 -16.47 -15.78
CA PHE A 194 13.69 -15.24 -15.75
C PHE A 194 15.18 -15.52 -15.72
N HIS A 195 15.82 -15.38 -16.88
CA HIS A 195 17.28 -15.40 -16.97
C HIS A 195 17.85 -14.01 -16.63
N LEU A 196 18.08 -13.75 -15.34
CA LEU A 196 18.65 -12.49 -14.80
C LEU A 196 19.87 -12.01 -15.59
N LYS A 197 20.74 -12.94 -16.03
CA LYS A 197 21.93 -12.64 -16.85
C LYS A 197 21.58 -12.01 -18.21
N LYS A 198 20.55 -12.52 -18.90
CA LYS A 198 20.07 -11.96 -20.19
C LYS A 198 19.38 -10.62 -19.98
N PHE A 199 18.59 -10.47 -18.91
CA PHE A 199 17.92 -9.22 -18.58
C PHE A 199 18.92 -8.09 -18.30
N ILE A 200 19.93 -8.35 -17.47
CA ILE A 200 21.02 -7.40 -17.20
C ILE A 200 21.82 -7.09 -18.47
N GLN A 201 22.06 -8.09 -19.33
CA GLN A 201 22.77 -7.88 -20.60
C GLN A 201 22.01 -6.97 -21.59
N VAL A 202 20.67 -7.05 -21.60
CA VAL A 202 19.79 -6.16 -22.39
C VAL A 202 19.70 -4.78 -21.75
N LEU A 203 19.57 -4.68 -20.42
CA LEU A 203 19.43 -3.42 -19.70
C LEU A 203 20.70 -2.54 -19.80
N PHE A 204 21.87 -3.18 -19.83
CA PHE A 204 23.16 -2.51 -19.97
C PHE A 204 23.67 -2.47 -21.42
N ASP A 205 22.79 -2.72 -22.39
CA ASP A 205 23.03 -2.73 -23.84
C ASP A 205 24.44 -3.16 -24.22
N ARG A 206 24.82 -4.37 -23.78
CA ARG A 206 26.04 -4.98 -24.30
C ARG A 206 25.68 -5.53 -25.67
N GLN A 207 25.64 -4.64 -26.67
CA GLN A 207 25.49 -4.96 -28.08
C GLN A 207 26.52 -6.03 -28.45
N THR A 208 26.12 -7.30 -28.39
CA THR A 208 26.75 -8.29 -29.23
C THR A 208 26.30 -7.94 -30.63
N ALA A 209 27.18 -7.30 -31.38
CA ALA A 209 27.02 -7.00 -32.79
C ALA A 209 26.33 -8.19 -33.48
N VAL A 210 25.09 -7.97 -33.92
CA VAL A 210 24.39 -8.93 -34.76
C VAL A 210 25.03 -8.77 -36.14
N ASN A 211 26.06 -9.58 -36.41
CA ASN A 211 26.59 -9.67 -37.76
C ASN A 211 25.48 -10.25 -38.66
N PRO A 212 25.12 -9.58 -39.76
CA PRO A 212 24.15 -10.15 -40.70
C PRO A 212 24.72 -11.45 -41.24
N LEU A 213 23.90 -12.51 -41.24
CA LEU A 213 24.25 -13.75 -41.94
C LEU A 213 24.48 -13.37 -43.42
N SER A 214 25.73 -13.50 -43.87
CA SER A 214 26.03 -13.47 -45.29
C SER A 214 25.39 -14.70 -45.93
N THR A 215 24.30 -14.48 -46.67
CA THR A 215 23.81 -15.43 -47.66
C THR A 215 24.88 -15.55 -48.76
N THR A 216 25.77 -16.53 -48.62
CA THR A 216 26.56 -17.00 -49.75
C THR A 216 25.74 -18.06 -50.46
N ASP A 217 25.13 -17.64 -51.56
CA ASP A 217 24.44 -18.49 -52.53
C ASP A 217 25.32 -19.68 -52.93
N GLN A 218 24.71 -20.86 -52.89
CA GLN A 218 25.22 -22.07 -53.52
C GLN A 218 25.16 -21.90 -55.04
N SER A 219 26.16 -21.25 -55.63
CA SER A 219 26.51 -21.46 -57.03
C SER A 219 27.43 -22.67 -57.13
N THR A 220 26.88 -23.87 -57.28
CA THR A 220 27.43 -24.98 -58.11
C THR A 220 26.66 -26.27 -57.87
N ARG A 221 25.90 -26.70 -58.89
CA ARG A 221 25.96 -28.04 -59.50
C ARG A 221 24.96 -28.11 -60.66
N PHE A 222 25.51 -28.05 -61.87
CA PHE A 222 25.03 -28.84 -63.00
C PHE A 222 25.35 -30.32 -62.73
#